data_AF-A0A7C1UXW9-F1
#
_entry.id   AF-A0A7C1UXW9-F1
#
_cell.length_a   1.000
_cell.length_b   1.000
_cell.length_c   1.000
_cell.angle_alpha   90.00
_cell.angle_beta   90.00
_cell.angle_gamma   90.00
#
_symmetry.space_group_name_H-M   'P 1'
#
loop_
_entity.id
_entity.type
_entity.pdbx_description
1 polymer ?
#
loop_
_entity_poly.entity_id
_entity_poly.type
_entity_poly.pdbx_seq_one_letter_code
_entity_poly.pdbx_strand_id
1 'polypeptide(L)'
;MELKSDRCFRKALWQAYNKTDALTGELIPSHEYLSIDHIIPIEKAKKPQKLKQLFRELGLPEDFDINSYENLIPTIQRHNRQKYNHLFSERGMLYYLELARKNIPEVKRKEAQYRQELKKSSSIKNWPTYRKFYFKMAIYGPILTLMVVCYTLYLFNIITFNENKQILLGIVYISGSIGFLIMNFQLKATKRINTISFGMISVFLIAFLLGNVVYLYLKF
;
A
#
# COMPACT_ATOMS: atom_id res chain seq x y z
N MET A 1 10.92 -20.74 -9.96
CA MET A 1 9.84 -19.86 -9.47
C MET A 1 8.61 -20.17 -10.31
N GLU A 2 7.54 -20.66 -9.71
CA GLU A 2 6.33 -21.03 -10.45
C GLU A 2 5.61 -19.74 -10.91
N LEU A 3 5.54 -19.48 -12.22
CA LEU A 3 4.94 -18.27 -12.81
C LEU A 3 3.55 -17.97 -12.22
N LYS A 4 2.78 -19.02 -11.90
CA LYS A 4 1.44 -18.92 -11.31
C LYS A 4 1.38 -18.11 -10.01
N SER A 5 2.45 -18.15 -9.21
CA SER A 5 2.54 -17.46 -7.93
C SER A 5 3.18 -16.07 -8.02
N ASP A 6 3.79 -15.73 -9.15
CA ASP A 6 4.46 -14.45 -9.33
C ASP A 6 3.45 -13.30 -9.50
N ARG A 7 3.44 -12.37 -8.54
CA ARG A 7 2.52 -11.23 -8.53
C ARG A 7 2.71 -10.29 -9.72
N CYS A 8 3.95 -10.07 -10.18
CA CYS A 8 4.23 -9.24 -11.36
C CYS A 8 3.68 -9.90 -12.61
N PHE A 9 3.93 -11.20 -12.77
CA PHE A 9 3.44 -11.97 -13.91
C PHE A 9 1.91 -11.99 -13.95
N ARG A 10 1.25 -12.32 -12.82
CA ARG A 10 -0.22 -12.32 -12.71
C ARG A 10 -0.84 -10.99 -13.11
N LYS A 11 -0.29 -9.87 -12.60
CA LYS A 11 -0.77 -8.53 -12.94
C LYS A 11 -0.51 -8.18 -14.41
N ALA A 12 0.63 -8.59 -14.95
CA ALA A 12 0.97 -8.39 -16.36
C ALA A 12 0.02 -9.15 -17.28
N LEU A 13 -0.21 -10.44 -17.00
CA LEU A 13 -1.12 -11.29 -17.75
C LEU A 13 -2.55 -10.74 -17.73
N TRP A 14 -3.05 -10.38 -16.55
CA TRP A 14 -4.36 -9.75 -16.39
C TRP A 14 -4.54 -8.54 -17.30
N GLN A 15 -3.53 -7.67 -17.34
CA GLN A 15 -3.59 -6.40 -18.07
C GLN A 15 -3.38 -6.57 -19.58
N ALA A 16 -2.54 -7.52 -20.00
CA ALA A 16 -2.30 -7.80 -21.41
C ALA A 16 -3.57 -8.35 -22.09
N TYR A 17 -4.36 -9.13 -21.36
CA TYR A 17 -5.65 -9.65 -21.79
C TYR A 17 -6.82 -8.72 -21.47
N ASN A 18 -6.59 -7.40 -21.39
CA ASN A 18 -7.64 -6.41 -21.16
C ASN A 18 -8.55 -6.69 -19.96
N LYS A 19 -8.01 -7.36 -18.94
CA LYS A 19 -8.72 -7.75 -17.71
C LYS A 19 -9.84 -8.76 -17.93
N THR A 20 -9.87 -9.48 -19.04
CA THR A 20 -10.94 -10.46 -19.33
C THR A 20 -10.45 -11.91 -19.18
N ASP A 21 -11.39 -12.80 -18.89
CA ASP A 21 -11.21 -14.25 -19.02
C ASP A 21 -11.00 -14.59 -20.49
N ALA A 22 -9.89 -15.26 -20.81
CA ALA A 22 -9.57 -15.65 -22.17
C ALA A 22 -10.55 -16.68 -22.76
N LEU A 23 -11.22 -17.47 -21.92
CA LEU A 23 -12.15 -18.51 -22.36
C LEU A 23 -13.55 -17.97 -22.67
N THR A 24 -14.02 -16.99 -21.90
CA THR A 24 -15.42 -16.51 -21.98
C THR A 24 -15.55 -15.03 -22.33
N GLY A 25 -14.46 -14.25 -22.22
CA GLY A 25 -14.49 -12.80 -22.38
C GLY A 25 -15.06 -12.04 -21.17
N GLU A 26 -15.46 -12.74 -20.10
CA GLU A 26 -15.99 -12.10 -18.89
C GLU A 26 -14.92 -11.23 -18.20
N LEU A 27 -15.34 -10.11 -17.59
CA LEU A 27 -14.43 -9.24 -16.84
C LEU A 27 -13.91 -9.95 -15.58
N ILE A 28 -12.60 -9.91 -15.39
CA ILE A 28 -11.90 -10.26 -14.15
C ILE A 28 -11.64 -8.94 -13.39
N PRO A 29 -12.33 -8.68 -12.25
CA PRO A 29 -12.27 -7.37 -11.58
C PRO A 29 -10.88 -6.98 -11.07
N SER A 30 -10.08 -7.97 -10.66
CA SER A 30 -8.73 -7.77 -10.14
C SER A 30 -7.85 -8.98 -10.45
N HIS A 31 -6.54 -8.75 -10.60
CA HIS A 31 -5.53 -9.81 -10.77
C HIS A 31 -5.47 -10.79 -9.58
N GLU A 32 -6.08 -10.46 -8.43
CA GLU A 32 -6.21 -11.37 -7.28
C GLU A 32 -7.21 -12.50 -7.55
N TYR A 33 -8.29 -12.23 -8.30
CA TYR A 33 -9.32 -13.21 -8.67
C TYR A 33 -8.96 -14.03 -9.92
N LEU A 34 -7.90 -13.63 -10.62
CA LEU A 34 -7.41 -14.32 -11.81
C LEU A 34 -6.88 -15.72 -11.46
N SER A 35 -7.23 -16.71 -12.26
CA SER A 35 -6.54 -17.99 -12.32
C SER A 35 -5.67 -18.02 -13.58
N ILE A 36 -4.49 -18.63 -13.47
CA ILE A 36 -3.63 -18.87 -14.62
C ILE A 36 -3.87 -20.33 -15.02
N ASP A 37 -4.43 -20.51 -16.21
CA ASP A 37 -4.71 -21.82 -16.77
C ASP A 37 -3.69 -22.20 -17.85
N HIS A 38 -3.46 -23.49 -17.98
CA HIS A 38 -2.63 -24.10 -18.99
C HIS A 38 -3.51 -24.59 -20.15
N ILE A 39 -3.32 -24.07 -21.35
CA ILE A 39 -4.12 -24.47 -22.53
C ILE A 39 -3.99 -25.99 -22.73
N ILE A 40 -2.76 -26.50 -22.73
CA ILE A 40 -2.42 -27.91 -22.63
C ILE A 40 -2.15 -28.23 -21.15
N PRO A 41 -3.00 -29.03 -20.46
CA PRO A 41 -2.87 -29.29 -19.03
C PRO A 41 -1.54 -29.95 -18.64
N ILE A 42 -1.00 -29.55 -17.47
CA ILE A 42 0.26 -30.10 -16.92
C ILE A 42 0.18 -31.62 -16.76
N GLU A 43 -0.98 -32.16 -16.46
CA GLU A 43 -1.21 -33.60 -16.25
C GLU A 43 -0.82 -34.43 -17.47
N LYS A 44 -0.79 -33.84 -18.67
CA LYS A 44 -0.31 -34.50 -19.89
C LYS A 44 1.20 -34.76 -19.85
N ALA A 45 1.98 -33.98 -19.09
CA ALA A 45 3.40 -34.23 -18.85
C ALA A 45 3.66 -35.57 -18.14
N LYS A 46 2.66 -36.14 -17.45
CA LYS A 46 2.76 -37.48 -16.85
C LYS A 46 2.81 -38.61 -17.90
N LYS A 47 2.50 -38.32 -19.17
CA LYS A 47 2.54 -39.28 -20.29
C LYS A 47 3.38 -38.71 -21.44
N PRO A 48 4.72 -38.68 -21.33
CA PRO A 48 5.59 -37.94 -22.24
C PRO A 48 5.42 -38.31 -23.72
N GLN A 49 5.22 -39.60 -24.02
CA GLN A 49 5.02 -40.09 -25.39
C GLN A 49 3.74 -39.51 -26.01
N LYS A 50 2.63 -39.51 -25.26
CA LYS A 50 1.35 -38.94 -25.72
C LYS A 50 1.42 -37.42 -25.84
N LEU A 51 2.19 -36.77 -24.97
CA LEU A 51 2.42 -35.33 -25.03
C LEU A 51 3.22 -34.93 -26.28
N LYS A 52 4.30 -35.67 -26.60
CA LYS A 52 5.06 -35.46 -27.84
C LYS A 52 4.22 -35.67 -29.09
N GLN A 53 3.36 -36.69 -29.10
CA GLN A 53 2.42 -36.88 -30.20
C GLN A 53 1.47 -35.68 -30.34
N LEU A 54 0.88 -35.22 -29.23
CA LEU A 54 0.02 -34.03 -29.24
C LEU A 54 0.75 -32.78 -29.74
N PHE A 55 2.02 -32.60 -29.38
CA PHE A 55 2.83 -31.49 -29.89
C PHE A 55 2.99 -31.57 -31.41
N ARG A 56 3.27 -32.75 -31.96
CA ARG A 56 3.34 -32.95 -33.42
C ARG A 56 2.01 -32.66 -34.10
N GLU A 57 0.91 -33.15 -33.54
CA GLU A 57 -0.46 -32.90 -34.04
C GLU A 57 -0.78 -31.39 -34.05
N LEU A 58 -0.32 -30.65 -33.05
CA LEU A 58 -0.51 -29.20 -32.94
C LEU A 58 0.56 -28.37 -33.67
N GLY A 59 1.51 -29.01 -34.38
CA GLY A 59 2.62 -28.31 -35.03
C GLY A 59 3.54 -27.55 -34.05
N LEU A 60 3.62 -28.00 -32.80
CA LEU A 60 4.49 -27.46 -31.76
C LEU A 60 5.88 -28.12 -31.79
N PRO A 61 6.94 -27.41 -31.37
CA PRO A 61 8.26 -27.99 -31.18
C PRO A 61 8.23 -29.19 -30.21
N GLU A 62 9.09 -30.20 -30.43
CA GLU A 62 9.16 -31.36 -29.53
C GLU A 62 9.63 -31.00 -28.11
N ASP A 63 10.35 -29.90 -27.97
CA ASP A 63 10.86 -29.31 -26.74
C ASP A 63 9.96 -28.19 -26.19
N PHE A 64 8.71 -28.08 -26.67
CA PHE A 64 7.75 -27.09 -26.18
C PHE A 64 7.60 -27.16 -24.65
N ASP A 65 7.95 -26.06 -23.97
CA ASP A 65 7.83 -25.98 -22.52
C ASP A 65 6.35 -25.79 -22.13
N ILE A 66 5.80 -26.78 -21.42
CA ILE A 66 4.43 -26.77 -20.92
C ILE A 66 4.16 -25.57 -19.99
N ASN A 67 5.19 -24.99 -19.35
CA ASN A 67 5.08 -23.83 -18.47
C ASN A 67 5.44 -22.51 -19.14
N SER A 68 5.67 -22.53 -20.45
CA SER A 68 5.96 -21.34 -21.25
C SER A 68 4.78 -20.39 -21.31
N TYR A 69 5.04 -19.13 -21.65
CA TYR A 69 4.01 -18.09 -21.73
C TYR A 69 2.98 -18.43 -22.82
N GLU A 70 3.43 -19.13 -23.86
CA GLU A 70 2.64 -19.64 -24.98
C GLU A 70 1.54 -20.59 -24.54
N ASN A 71 1.68 -21.26 -23.39
CA ASN A 71 0.69 -22.20 -22.88
C ASN A 71 -0.18 -21.60 -21.75
N LEU A 72 -0.02 -20.31 -21.41
CA LEU A 72 -0.66 -19.70 -20.23
C LEU A 72 -1.67 -18.63 -20.62
N ILE A 73 -2.88 -18.75 -20.09
CA ILE A 73 -3.97 -17.79 -20.28
C ILE A 73 -4.61 -17.39 -18.94
N PRO A 74 -5.15 -16.16 -18.83
CA PRO A 74 -5.91 -15.75 -17.68
C PRO A 74 -7.35 -16.24 -17.77
N THR A 75 -7.87 -16.79 -16.69
CA THR A 75 -9.27 -17.22 -16.58
C THR A 75 -9.83 -16.85 -15.21
N ILE A 76 -11.14 -17.00 -15.00
CA ILE A 76 -11.68 -17.05 -13.63
C ILE A 76 -11.59 -18.48 -13.07
N GLN A 77 -11.59 -18.59 -11.74
CA GLN A 77 -11.45 -19.88 -11.07
C GLN A 77 -12.57 -20.88 -11.44
N ARG A 78 -13.81 -20.39 -11.63
CA ARG A 78 -14.95 -21.22 -12.02
C ARG A 78 -14.71 -21.93 -13.37
N HIS A 79 -14.34 -21.17 -14.40
CA HIS A 79 -14.09 -21.72 -15.74
C HIS A 79 -12.84 -22.60 -15.78
N ASN A 80 -11.78 -22.21 -15.06
CA ASN A 80 -10.59 -23.04 -14.90
C ASN A 80 -10.95 -24.43 -14.35
N ARG A 81 -11.79 -24.49 -13.32
CA ARG A 81 -12.27 -25.75 -12.72
C ARG A 81 -13.19 -26.53 -13.64
N GLN A 82 -14.02 -25.87 -14.45
CA GLN A 82 -14.89 -26.54 -15.43
C GLN A 82 -14.08 -27.21 -16.53
N LYS A 83 -13.02 -26.55 -17.03
CA LYS A 83 -12.09 -27.16 -17.97
C LYS A 83 -11.28 -28.28 -17.32
N TYR A 84 -10.71 -28.04 -16.14
CA TYR A 84 -9.83 -28.98 -15.45
C TYR A 84 -8.77 -29.57 -16.41
N ASN A 85 -8.76 -30.89 -16.57
CA ASN A 85 -7.83 -31.63 -17.42
C ASN A 85 -8.38 -31.91 -18.83
N HIS A 86 -9.53 -31.32 -19.18
CA HIS A 86 -10.12 -31.45 -20.50
C HIS A 86 -9.26 -30.71 -21.53
N LEU A 87 -8.89 -31.42 -22.60
CA LEU A 87 -8.30 -30.81 -23.78
C LEU A 87 -9.41 -30.22 -24.65
N PHE A 88 -9.24 -28.99 -25.11
CA PHE A 88 -10.07 -28.47 -26.20
C PHE A 88 -9.89 -29.31 -27.47
N SER A 89 -10.79 -29.13 -28.44
CA SER A 89 -10.54 -29.64 -29.79
C SER A 89 -9.22 -29.08 -30.34
N GLU A 90 -8.61 -29.75 -31.31
CA GLU A 90 -7.36 -29.30 -31.93
C GLU A 90 -7.44 -27.83 -32.39
N ARG A 91 -8.51 -27.47 -33.10
CA ARG A 91 -8.77 -26.08 -33.51
C ARG A 91 -8.87 -25.12 -32.33
N GLY A 92 -9.53 -25.52 -31.25
CA GLY A 92 -9.64 -24.71 -30.04
C GLY A 92 -8.29 -24.52 -29.35
N MET A 93 -7.48 -25.57 -29.26
CA MET A 93 -6.11 -25.48 -28.73
C MET A 93 -5.25 -24.55 -29.58
N LEU A 94 -5.25 -24.71 -30.90
CA LEU A 94 -4.51 -23.84 -31.82
C LEU A 94 -4.91 -22.37 -31.68
N TYR A 95 -6.22 -22.10 -31.61
CA TYR A 95 -6.74 -20.75 -31.38
C TYR A 95 -6.20 -20.14 -30.07
N TYR A 96 -6.29 -20.85 -28.94
CA TYR A 96 -5.82 -20.33 -27.66
C TYR A 96 -4.30 -20.19 -27.61
N LEU A 97 -3.54 -21.10 -28.24
CA LEU A 97 -2.08 -21.00 -28.35
C LEU A 97 -1.67 -19.77 -29.19
N GLU A 98 -2.38 -19.48 -30.28
CA GLU A 98 -2.17 -18.27 -31.07
C GLU A 98 -2.53 -17.01 -30.28
N LEU A 99 -3.67 -17.02 -29.59
CA LEU A 99 -4.08 -15.94 -28.70
C LEU A 99 -3.03 -15.66 -27.62
N ALA A 100 -2.46 -16.72 -27.03
CA ALA A 100 -1.38 -16.60 -26.06
C ALA A 100 -0.15 -15.95 -26.68
N ARG A 101 0.36 -16.49 -27.81
CA ARG A 101 1.50 -15.94 -28.55
C ARG A 101 1.34 -14.47 -28.89
N LYS A 102 0.16 -14.07 -29.37
CA LYS A 102 -0.15 -12.67 -29.70
C LYS A 102 0.02 -11.73 -28.50
N ASN A 103 -0.30 -12.18 -27.29
CA ASN A 103 -0.24 -11.37 -26.08
C ASN A 103 1.13 -11.39 -25.38
N ILE A 104 2.03 -12.33 -25.72
CA ILE A 104 3.35 -12.47 -25.08
C ILE A 104 4.15 -11.16 -25.03
N PRO A 105 4.28 -10.38 -26.12
CA PRO A 105 5.07 -9.15 -26.08
C PRO A 105 4.56 -8.16 -25.02
N GLU A 106 3.23 -8.03 -24.92
CA GLU A 106 2.61 -7.13 -23.96
C GLU A 106 2.71 -7.65 -22.53
N VAL A 107 2.55 -8.96 -22.31
CA VAL A 107 2.78 -9.59 -21.00
C VAL A 107 4.20 -9.32 -20.53
N LYS A 108 5.22 -9.61 -21.36
CA LYS A 108 6.63 -9.39 -21.01
C LYS A 108 6.93 -7.92 -20.72
N ARG A 109 6.39 -7.00 -21.53
CA ARG A 109 6.55 -5.55 -21.33
C ARG A 109 5.97 -5.09 -19.98
N LYS A 110 4.73 -5.46 -19.68
CA LYS A 110 4.07 -5.09 -18.42
C LYS A 110 4.73 -5.75 -17.22
N GLU A 111 5.16 -7.00 -17.34
CA GLU A 111 5.86 -7.72 -16.28
C GLU A 111 7.17 -7.01 -15.92
N ALA A 112 7.98 -6.65 -16.92
CA ALA A 112 9.22 -5.89 -16.72
C ALA A 112 8.94 -4.55 -16.02
N GLN A 113 7.89 -3.83 -16.45
CA GLN A 113 7.45 -2.59 -15.80
C GLN A 113 7.13 -2.82 -14.32
N TYR A 114 6.28 -3.79 -13.99
CA TYR A 114 5.90 -4.07 -12.60
C TYR A 114 7.08 -4.52 -11.73
N ARG A 115 8.02 -5.27 -12.30
CA ARG A 115 9.25 -5.65 -11.59
C ARG A 115 10.12 -4.43 -11.27
N GLN A 116 10.21 -3.47 -12.18
CA GLN A 116 10.92 -2.21 -11.93
C GLN A 116 10.25 -1.39 -10.83
N GLU A 117 8.91 -1.27 -10.87
CA GLU A 117 8.14 -0.58 -9.82
C GLU A 117 8.32 -1.23 -8.44
N LEU A 118 8.34 -2.57 -8.38
CA LEU A 118 8.62 -3.29 -7.14
C LEU A 118 10.04 -3.02 -6.61
N LYS A 119 11.05 -2.98 -7.48
CA LYS A 119 12.44 -2.65 -7.07
C LYS A 119 12.56 -1.20 -6.58
N LYS A 120 11.90 -0.25 -7.24
CA LYS A 120 11.88 1.16 -6.80
C LYS A 120 11.19 1.29 -5.44
N SER A 121 10.01 0.69 -5.28
CA SER A 121 9.29 0.74 -4.00
C SER A 121 10.03 0.05 -2.86
N SER A 122 10.74 -1.07 -3.11
CA SER A 122 11.59 -1.71 -2.10
C SER A 122 12.80 -0.84 -1.73
N SER A 123 13.41 -0.15 -2.71
CA SER A 123 14.50 0.79 -2.45
C SER A 123 14.06 2.00 -1.61
N ILE A 124 12.84 2.51 -1.83
CA ILE A 124 12.25 3.58 -1.02
C ILE A 124 11.94 3.10 0.41
N LYS A 125 11.58 1.81 0.57
CA LYS A 125 11.30 1.21 1.89
C LYS A 125 12.56 0.93 2.72
N ASN A 126 13.77 1.07 2.15
CA ASN A 126 15.01 1.06 2.93
C ASN A 126 15.05 2.34 3.79
N TRP A 127 14.67 2.12 5.05
CA TRP A 127 14.21 3.05 6.08
C TRP A 127 15.26 3.84 6.91
N PRO A 128 16.60 3.86 6.65
CA PRO A 128 17.54 4.56 7.57
C PRO A 128 17.24 6.05 7.74
N THR A 129 16.78 6.72 6.68
CA THR A 129 16.62 8.18 6.66
C THR A 129 15.39 8.63 7.45
N TYR A 130 14.26 7.94 7.30
CA TYR A 130 13.04 8.26 8.04
C TYR A 130 13.12 7.85 9.51
N ARG A 131 13.77 6.72 9.84
CA ARG A 131 13.98 6.33 11.24
C ARG A 131 14.78 7.39 12.00
N LYS A 132 15.85 7.93 11.39
CA LYS A 132 16.64 9.02 11.99
C LYS A 132 15.81 10.29 12.16
N PHE A 133 14.97 10.63 11.18
CA PHE A 133 14.08 11.80 11.28
C PHE A 133 13.07 11.66 12.42
N TYR A 134 12.33 10.55 12.48
CA TYR A 134 11.34 10.32 13.54
C TYR A 134 11.99 10.14 14.92
N PHE A 135 13.19 9.54 14.99
CA PHE A 135 13.95 9.42 16.23
C PHE A 135 14.44 10.80 16.73
N LYS A 136 14.94 11.65 15.84
CA LYS A 136 15.26 13.05 16.17
C LYS A 136 14.01 13.80 16.64
N MET A 137 12.89 13.66 15.95
CA MET A 137 11.63 14.28 16.38
C MET A 137 11.15 13.81 17.77
N ALA A 138 11.28 12.52 18.07
CA ALA A 138 10.90 11.97 19.36
C ALA A 138 11.80 12.46 20.52
N ILE A 139 13.07 12.77 20.25
CA ILE A 139 14.01 13.30 21.26
C ILE A 139 13.88 14.81 21.41
N TYR A 140 13.87 15.56 20.30
CA TYR A 140 13.88 17.02 20.34
C TYR A 140 12.50 17.64 20.57
N GLY A 141 11.42 16.92 20.24
CA GLY A 141 10.05 17.37 20.49
C GLY A 141 9.78 17.68 21.97
N PRO A 142 10.01 16.72 22.90
CA PRO A 142 9.83 16.95 24.33
C PRO A 142 10.71 18.07 24.90
N ILE A 143 11.96 18.18 24.42
CA ILE A 143 12.90 19.22 24.87
C ILE A 143 12.38 20.60 24.47
N LEU A 144 11.93 20.77 23.22
CA LEU A 144 11.38 22.03 22.75
C LEU A 144 10.09 22.41 23.52
N THR A 145 9.21 21.45 23.77
CA THR A 145 8.01 21.68 24.59
C THR A 145 8.37 22.12 26.01
N LEU A 146 9.34 21.47 26.63
CA LEU A 146 9.80 21.83 27.97
C LEU A 146 10.40 23.24 28.00
N MET A 147 11.22 23.61 27.00
CA MET A 147 11.79 24.95 26.89
C MET A 147 10.70 26.02 26.78
N VAL A 148 9.66 25.79 25.96
CA VAL A 148 8.54 26.73 25.82
C VAL A 148 7.79 26.86 27.15
N VAL A 149 7.52 25.76 27.85
CA VAL A 149 6.85 25.79 29.16
C VAL A 149 7.69 26.51 30.22
N CYS A 150 8.99 26.26 30.28
CA CYS A 150 9.87 26.96 31.21
C CYS A 150 9.92 28.47 30.91
N TYR A 151 9.95 28.86 29.63
CA TYR A 151 9.95 30.26 29.23
C TYR A 151 8.63 30.96 29.55
N THR A 152 7.48 30.31 29.34
CA THR A 152 6.18 30.88 29.71
C THR A 152 6.02 31.04 31.21
N LEU A 153 6.50 30.08 32.01
CA LEU A 153 6.52 30.18 33.48
C LEU A 153 7.46 31.29 33.97
N TYR A 154 8.63 31.44 33.35
CA TYR A 154 9.57 32.53 33.66
C TYR A 154 8.95 33.89 33.37
N LEU A 155 8.35 34.06 32.19
CA LEU A 155 7.63 35.28 31.85
C LEU A 155 6.51 35.54 32.85
N PHE A 156 5.67 34.54 33.16
CA PHE A 156 4.58 34.69 34.14
C PHE A 156 5.08 35.18 35.51
N ASN A 157 6.22 34.68 36.00
CA ASN A 157 6.82 35.12 37.25
C ASN A 157 7.22 36.61 37.19
N ILE A 158 7.80 37.08 36.08
CA ILE A 158 8.09 38.50 35.85
C ILE A 158 6.79 39.34 35.86
N ILE A 159 5.69 38.82 35.31
CA ILE A 159 4.38 39.52 35.30
C ILE A 159 3.86 39.74 36.72
N THR A 160 3.91 38.70 37.55
CA THR A 160 3.40 38.77 38.92
C THR A 160 4.11 39.82 39.78
N PHE A 161 5.33 40.22 39.39
CA PHE A 161 6.12 41.26 40.05
C PHE A 161 6.06 42.64 39.40
N ASN A 162 5.32 42.82 38.29
CA ASN A 162 5.26 44.09 37.56
C ASN A 162 3.86 44.71 37.65
N GLU A 163 3.76 46.02 37.89
CA GLU A 163 2.48 46.72 38.07
C GLU A 163 1.64 46.78 36.77
N ASN A 164 2.29 46.64 35.60
CA ASN A 164 1.62 46.60 34.29
C ASN A 164 1.20 45.19 33.85
N LYS A 165 0.25 44.60 34.57
CA LYS A 165 -0.21 43.20 34.37
C LYS A 165 -0.88 42.94 33.02
N GLN A 166 -1.52 43.93 32.41
CA GLN A 166 -2.37 43.77 31.22
C GLN A 166 -1.60 43.43 29.94
N ILE A 167 -0.50 44.13 29.65
CA ILE A 167 0.31 43.91 28.42
C ILE A 167 0.96 42.52 28.45
N LEU A 168 1.42 42.13 29.62
CA LEU A 168 2.20 40.92 29.83
C LEU A 168 1.32 39.66 29.83
N LEU A 169 0.07 39.75 30.32
CA LEU A 169 -0.96 38.71 30.15
C LEU A 169 -1.26 38.42 28.67
N GLY A 170 -1.29 39.44 27.82
CA GLY A 170 -1.47 39.29 26.37
C GLY A 170 -0.34 38.48 25.71
N ILE A 171 0.91 38.71 26.13
CA ILE A 171 2.08 37.98 25.60
C ILE A 171 2.03 36.50 26.00
N VAL A 172 1.67 36.19 27.25
CA VAL A 172 1.53 34.80 27.72
C VAL A 172 0.42 34.08 26.95
N TYR A 173 -0.72 34.72 26.73
CA TYR A 173 -1.82 34.12 25.98
C TYR A 173 -1.42 33.77 24.54
N ILE A 174 -0.77 34.70 23.83
CA ILE A 174 -0.30 34.48 22.45
C ILE A 174 0.73 33.34 22.39
N SER A 175 1.68 33.30 23.33
CA SER A 175 2.69 32.23 23.36
C SER A 175 2.09 30.85 23.63
N GLY A 176 1.08 30.75 24.50
CA GLY A 176 0.34 29.51 24.75
C GLY A 176 -0.44 29.02 23.53
N SER A 177 -1.10 29.93 22.80
CA SER A 177 -1.83 29.60 21.56
C SER A 177 -0.90 29.12 20.44
N ILE A 178 0.29 29.71 20.32
CA ILE A 178 1.31 29.28 19.35
C ILE A 178 1.83 27.88 19.71
N GLY A 179 2.11 27.62 20.99
CA GLY A 179 2.50 26.29 21.46
C GLY A 179 1.45 25.21 21.14
N PHE A 180 0.17 25.52 21.34
CA PHE A 180 -0.96 24.63 21.03
C PHE A 180 -1.07 24.31 19.52
N LEU A 181 -0.84 25.30 18.65
CA LEU A 181 -0.83 25.13 17.19
C LEU A 181 0.31 24.21 16.72
N ILE A 182 1.51 24.41 17.26
CA ILE A 182 2.69 23.59 16.93
C ILE A 182 2.46 22.14 17.36
N MET A 183 1.89 21.92 18.55
CA MET A 183 1.62 20.57 19.07
C MET A 183 0.56 19.84 18.24
N ASN A 184 -0.52 20.52 17.84
CA ASN A 184 -1.55 19.94 16.95
C ASN A 184 -1.02 19.59 15.55
N PHE A 185 -0.11 20.41 15.01
CA PHE A 185 0.52 20.14 13.71
C PHE A 185 1.42 18.90 13.76
N GLN A 186 2.22 18.76 14.81
CA GLN A 186 3.07 17.57 15.02
C GLN A 186 2.24 16.28 15.17
N LEU A 187 1.10 16.35 15.87
CA LEU A 187 0.22 15.19 16.08
C LEU A 187 -0.51 14.74 14.80
N LYS A 188 -0.94 15.66 13.94
CA LYS A 188 -1.52 15.32 12.61
C LYS A 188 -0.51 14.64 11.69
N ALA A 189 0.78 14.95 11.83
CA ALA A 189 1.85 14.32 11.05
C ALA A 189 2.12 12.88 11.49
N THR A 190 1.93 12.56 12.77
CA THR A 190 2.02 11.21 13.33
C THR A 190 0.65 10.51 13.33
N LYS A 191 0.16 10.11 12.15
CA LYS A 191 -1.08 9.31 12.01
C LYS A 191 -0.94 7.93 12.69
N ARG A 192 -1.12 7.85 14.02
CA ARG A 192 -1.42 6.59 14.76
C ARG A 192 -1.67 6.79 16.26
N ILE A 193 -2.48 7.75 16.71
CA ILE A 193 -3.04 7.72 18.07
C ILE A 193 -4.51 8.14 17.98
N ASN A 194 -5.40 7.33 18.56
CA ASN A 194 -6.85 7.55 18.54
C ASN A 194 -7.19 8.95 19.08
N THR A 195 -7.79 9.77 18.22
CA THR A 195 -8.06 11.20 18.41
C THR A 195 -9.04 11.51 19.55
N ILE A 196 -9.75 10.49 20.06
CA ILE A 196 -10.91 10.66 20.96
C ILE A 196 -10.48 10.75 22.44
N SER A 197 -9.49 9.99 22.87
CA SER A 197 -9.09 9.94 24.29
C SER A 197 -8.28 11.17 24.75
N PHE A 198 -7.56 11.83 23.85
CA PHE A 198 -6.74 13.01 24.20
C PHE A 198 -7.50 14.34 24.14
N GLY A 199 -8.53 14.44 23.28
CA GLY A 199 -9.42 15.60 23.24
C GLY A 199 -10.07 15.87 24.60
N MET A 200 -10.50 14.81 25.29
CA MET A 200 -11.09 14.92 26.63
C MET A 200 -10.10 15.45 27.68
N ILE A 201 -8.84 15.00 27.67
CA ILE A 201 -7.82 15.49 28.62
C ILE A 201 -7.51 16.97 28.39
N SER A 202 -7.45 17.41 27.13
CA SER A 202 -7.20 18.81 26.80
C SER A 202 -8.35 19.76 27.17
N VAL A 203 -9.61 19.31 27.01
CA VAL A 203 -10.80 20.07 27.43
C VAL A 203 -10.83 20.20 28.96
N PHE A 204 -10.46 19.14 29.69
CA PHE A 204 -10.36 19.19 31.15
C PHE A 204 -9.28 20.17 31.64
N LEU A 205 -8.11 20.21 30.98
CA LEU A 205 -7.05 21.15 31.36
C LEU A 205 -7.42 22.60 31.06
N ILE A 206 -8.07 22.86 29.93
CA ILE A 206 -8.54 24.20 29.56
C ILE A 206 -9.67 24.66 30.49
N ALA A 207 -10.61 23.77 30.82
CA ALA A 207 -11.67 24.06 31.79
C ALA A 207 -11.11 24.31 33.20
N PHE A 208 -10.10 23.56 33.62
CA PHE A 208 -9.42 23.75 34.90
C PHE A 208 -8.67 25.08 34.97
N LEU A 209 -7.97 25.46 33.89
CA LEU A 209 -7.26 26.75 33.81
C LEU A 209 -8.24 27.93 33.75
N LEU A 210 -9.32 27.83 32.97
CA LEU A 210 -10.36 28.86 32.91
C LEU A 210 -11.09 29.01 34.25
N GLY A 211 -11.39 27.90 34.93
CA GLY A 211 -12.02 27.91 36.26
C GLY A 211 -11.16 28.63 37.30
N ASN A 212 -9.84 28.43 37.29
CA ASN A 212 -8.92 29.14 38.18
C ASN A 212 -8.79 30.64 37.85
N VAL A 213 -8.81 31.00 36.55
CA VAL A 213 -8.80 32.40 36.12
C VAL A 213 -10.07 33.14 36.55
N VAL A 214 -11.25 32.51 36.39
CA VAL A 214 -12.53 33.07 36.83
C VAL A 214 -12.62 33.16 38.36
N TYR A 215 -12.14 32.14 39.09
CA TYR A 215 -12.09 32.15 40.55
C TYR A 215 -11.21 33.29 41.10
N LEU A 216 -10.08 33.58 40.45
CA LEU A 216 -9.23 34.71 40.79
C LEU A 216 -9.88 36.06 40.47
N TYR A 217 -10.69 36.14 39.40
CA TYR A 217 -11.39 37.37 39.00
C TYR A 217 -12.57 37.72 39.90
N LEU A 218 -13.19 36.74 40.57
CA LEU A 218 -14.33 36.94 41.47
C LEU A 218 -13.92 37.20 42.94
N LYS A 219 -12.64 37.09 43.26
CA LYS A 219 -12.10 37.27 44.61
C LYS A 219 -11.42 38.64 44.82
N PHE A 220 -11.40 39.46 43.78
CA PHE A 220 -11.02 40.88 43.76
C PHE A 220 -12.24 41.71 43.36
#